data_AF-A0A535SIS8-F1
#
_entry.id   AF-A0A535SIS8-F1
#
_cell.length_a   1.000
_cell.length_b   1.000
_cell.length_c   1.000
_cell.angle_alpha   90.00
_cell.angle_beta   90.00
_cell.angle_gamma   90.00
#
_symmetry.space_group_name_H-M   'P 1'
#
loop_
_entity.id
_entity.type
_entity.pdbx_description
1 polymer ?
#
loop_
_entity_poly.entity_id
_entity_poly.type
_entity_poly.pdbx_seq_one_letter_code
_entity_poly.pdbx_strand_id
1 'polypeptide(L)' 'MAEQLQVDRIRCDGHGLCAELLPEMVTLDDWGFPIVKTGLIPARLTEHAQQAVDACPVLALKLARRPGQ' A
#
# COMPACT_ATOMS: atom_id res chain seq x y z
N MET A 1 -3.34 14.72 -8.88
CA MET A 1 -3.57 13.37 -9.42
C MET A 1 -3.96 12.48 -8.27
N ALA A 2 -5.00 11.66 -8.41
CA ALA A 2 -5.49 10.84 -7.31
C ALA A 2 -4.96 9.41 -7.47
N GLU A 3 -4.19 8.96 -6.49
CA GLU A 3 -3.55 7.65 -6.49
C GLU A 3 -4.25 6.73 -5.50
N GLN A 4 -4.21 5.44 -5.75
CA GLN A 4 -4.73 4.42 -4.87
C GLN A 4 -3.66 3.39 -4.63
N LEU A 5 -3.68 2.82 -3.43
CA LEU A 5 -2.81 1.73 -3.09
C LEU A 5 -3.46 0.41 -3.54
N GLN A 6 -2.70 -0.41 -4.23
CA GLN A 6 -3.11 -1.77 -4.62
C GLN A 6 -2.08 -2.77 -4.10
N VAL A 7 -2.58 -3.92 -3.64
CA VAL A 7 -1.74 -5.03 -3.18
C VAL A 7 -2.06 -6.29 -3.96
N ASP A 8 -1.02 -6.91 -4.48
CA ASP A 8 -1.05 -8.24 -5.06
C ASP A 8 -0.87 -9.26 -3.95
N ARG A 9 -1.97 -9.86 -3.48
CA ARG A 9 -1.96 -10.84 -2.40
C ARG A 9 -1.30 -12.17 -2.76
N ILE A 10 -1.14 -12.47 -4.05
CA ILE A 10 -0.49 -13.71 -4.51
C ILE A 10 1.03 -13.56 -4.39
N ARG A 11 1.56 -12.37 -4.66
CA ARG A 11 3.00 -12.07 -4.52
C ARG A 11 3.42 -11.66 -3.12
N CYS A 12 2.47 -11.25 -2.29
CA CYS A 12 2.76 -10.80 -0.93
C CYS A 12 3.12 -12.01 -0.05
N ASP A 13 4.25 -11.92 0.65
CA ASP A 13 4.74 -12.94 1.58
C ASP A 13 4.61 -12.50 3.05
N GLY A 14 3.88 -11.41 3.34
CA GLY A 14 3.62 -10.99 4.72
C GLY A 14 4.78 -10.29 5.44
N HIS A 15 5.71 -9.63 4.71
CA HIS A 15 6.86 -8.93 5.32
C HIS A 15 6.53 -7.77 6.27
N GLY A 16 5.29 -7.26 6.29
CA GLY A 16 4.85 -6.21 7.21
C GLY A 16 5.34 -4.77 6.95
N LEU A 17 6.41 -4.57 6.16
CA LEU A 17 7.04 -3.25 5.92
C LEU A 17 6.08 -2.16 5.43
N CYS A 18 5.08 -2.53 4.64
CA CYS A 18 4.09 -1.60 4.13
C CYS A 18 3.18 -1.00 5.21
N ALA A 19 2.86 -1.74 6.26
CA ALA A 19 2.08 -1.26 7.39
C ALA A 19 2.93 -0.40 8.35
N GLU A 20 4.23 -0.66 8.44
CA GLU A 20 5.16 0.17 9.22
C GLU A 20 5.36 1.55 8.56
N LEU A 21 5.47 1.60 7.23
CA LEU A 21 5.71 2.83 6.48
C LEU A 21 4.44 3.62 6.17
N LEU A 22 3.28 2.96 6.14
CA LEU A 22 1.99 3.59 5.85
C LEU A 22 0.85 3.03 6.71
N PRO A 23 0.92 3.16 8.05
CA PRO A 23 -0.09 2.60 8.96
C PRO A 23 -1.47 3.25 8.80
N GLU A 24 -1.55 4.47 8.26
CA GLU A 24 -2.83 5.16 8.04
C GLU A 24 -3.70 4.48 6.98
N MET A 25 -3.08 3.83 5.98
CA MET A 25 -3.75 3.19 4.85
C MET A 25 -3.61 1.67 4.84
N VAL A 26 -2.59 1.12 5.49
CA VAL A 26 -2.31 -0.32 5.52
C VAL A 26 -2.26 -0.81 6.96
N THR A 27 -3.02 -1.85 7.24
CA THR A 27 -2.98 -2.57 8.51
C THR A 27 -2.68 -4.03 8.25
N LEU A 28 -2.02 -4.73 9.17
CA LEU A 28 -1.82 -6.17 9.03
C LEU A 28 -2.99 -6.92 9.67
N ASP A 29 -3.38 -8.04 9.07
CA ASP A 29 -4.22 -9.03 9.73
C ASP A 29 -3.42 -9.93 10.67
N ASP A 30 -4.12 -10.86 11.32
CA ASP A 30 -3.57 -11.82 12.27
C ASP A 30 -2.47 -12.72 11.66
N TRP A 31 -2.46 -12.89 10.34
CA TRP A 31 -1.48 -13.69 9.62
C TRP A 31 -0.35 -12.85 9.01
N GLY A 32 -0.32 -11.54 9.29
CA GLY A 32 0.71 -10.63 8.79
C GLY A 32 0.49 -10.17 7.35
N PHE A 33 -0.67 -10.47 6.73
CA PHE A 33 -0.97 -9.97 5.39
C PHE A 33 -1.53 -8.54 5.44
N PRO A 34 -1.19 -7.71 4.44
CA PRO A 34 -1.63 -6.32 4.41
C PRO A 34 -3.10 -6.20 3.97
N ILE A 35 -3.89 -5.56 4.82
CA ILE A 35 -5.21 -5.01 4.54
C ILE A 35 -5.04 -3.56 4.13
N VAL A 36 -5.28 -3.28 2.84
CA VAL A 36 -5.22 -1.93 2.27
C VAL A 36 -6.59 -1.27 2.33
N LYS A 37 -6.67 -0.05 2.86
CA LYS A 37 -7.88 0.76 2.83
C LYS A 37 -8.26 1.12 1.39
N THR A 38 -9.53 0.94 1.07
CA THR A 38 -10.10 1.37 -0.20
C THR A 38 -10.26 2.89 -0.22
N GLY A 39 -9.71 3.52 -1.25
CA GLY A 39 -9.82 4.97 -1.40
C GLY A 39 -8.59 5.61 -2.00
N LEU A 40 -8.70 6.91 -2.23
CA LEU A 40 -7.61 7.73 -2.73
C LEU A 40 -6.63 8.02 -1.59
N ILE A 41 -5.34 7.96 -1.92
CA ILE A 41 -4.26 8.36 -1.03
C ILE A 41 -4.33 9.90 -0.90
N PRO A 42 -4.50 10.45 0.31
CA PRO A 42 -4.46 11.89 0.50
C PRO A 42 -3.05 12.42 0.22
N ALA A 43 -2.94 13.63 -0.31
CA ALA A 43 -1.66 14.19 -0.80
C ALA A 43 -0.53 14.19 0.25
N ARG A 44 -0.85 14.32 1.55
CA ARG A 44 0.12 14.25 2.65
C ARG A 44 0.76 12.86 2.83
N LEU A 45 0.11 11.81 2.35
CA LEU A 45 0.54 10.42 2.46
C LEU A 45 1.15 9.90 1.16
N THR A 46 1.18 10.70 0.08
CA THR A 46 1.73 10.27 -1.20
C THR A 46 3.19 9.85 -1.09
N GLU A 47 4.02 10.60 -0.37
CA GLU A 47 5.44 10.25 -0.19
C GLU A 47 5.60 8.97 0.63
N HIS A 48 4.90 8.84 1.76
CA HIS A 48 4.88 7.62 2.57
C HIS A 48 4.40 6.40 1.77
N ALA A 49 3.39 6.58 0.91
CA ALA A 49 2.88 5.51 0.07
C ALA A 49 3.89 5.09 -1.00
N GLN A 50 4.62 6.05 -1.58
CA GLN A 50 5.70 5.76 -2.51
C GLN A 50 6.86 5.01 -1.82
N GLN A 51 7.22 5.40 -0.59
CA GLN A 51 8.24 4.70 0.20
C GLN A 51 7.80 3.28 0.56
N ALA A 52 6.53 3.08 0.94
CA ALA A 52 5.99 1.76 1.23
C ALA A 52 6.04 0.82 0.01
N VAL A 53 5.82 1.36 -1.19
CA VAL A 53 5.93 0.61 -2.46
C VAL A 53 7.38 0.25 -2.77
N ASP A 54 8.31 1.19 -2.61
CA ASP A 54 9.74 0.99 -2.84
C ASP A 54 10.36 -0.02 -1.87
N ALA A 55 9.93 0.01 -0.62
CA ALA A 55 10.39 -0.91 0.41
C ALA A 55 9.85 -2.35 0.27
N CYS A 56 8.94 -2.61 -0.67
CA CYS A 56 8.35 -3.94 -0.85
C CYS A 56 9.33 -4.87 -1.60
N PRO A 57 9.96 -5.87 -0.95
CA PRO A 57 11.01 -6.68 -1.57
C PRO A 57 10.49 -7.55 -2.71
N VAL A 58 9.20 -7.92 -2.66
CA VAL A 58 8.51 -8.78 -3.63
C VAL A 58 7.66 -8.00 -4.63
N LEU A 59 7.69 -6.66 -4.57
CA LEU A 59 6.93 -5.76 -5.47
C LEU A 59 5.42 -6.10 -5.52
N ALA A 60 4.89 -6.55 -4.39
CA ALA A 60 3.47 -6.86 -4.22
C ALA A 60 2.63 -5.59 -4.05
N LEU A 61 3.20 -4.51 -3.49
CA LEU A 61 2.51 -3.23 -3.29
C LEU A 61 2.76 -2.29 -4.47
N LYS A 62 1.70 -1.59 -4.93
CA LYS A 62 1.77 -0.69 -6.09
C LYS A 62 0.89 0.54 -5.91
N LEU A 63 1.32 1.66 -6.49
CA LEU A 63 0.48 2.84 -6.69
C LEU A 63 -0.23 2.72 -8.05
N ALA A 64 -1.55 2.66 -8.00
CA ALA A 64 -2.39 2.73 -9.18
C ALA A 64 -2.96 4.14 -9.29
N ARG A 65 -2.71 4.80 -10.42
CA ARG A 65 -3.41 6.05 -10.74
C ARG A 65 -4.87 5.70 -11.00
N ARG A 66 -5.81 6.23 -10.21
CA ARG A 66 -7.22 6.11 -10.55
C ARG A 66 -7.49 7.14 -11.65
N PRO A 67 -7.80 6.75 -12.90
CA PRO A 67 -8.38 7.71 -13.83
C PRO A 67 -9.64 8.26 -13.15
N GLY A 68 -9.79 9.59 -13.17
CA GLY A 68 -10.91 10.26 -12.54
C GLY A 68 -12.23 9.65 -12.99
N GLN A 69 -13.11 9.43 -12.02
CA GLN A 69 -14.54 9.28 -12.28
C GLN A 69 -15.04 10.53 -13.02
#